data_AF-A0A7S3T6S8-F1
#
_entry.id   AF-A0A7S3T6S8-F1
#
_cell.length_a   1.000
_cell.length_b   1.000
_cell.length_c   1.000
_cell.angle_alpha   90.00
_cell.angle_beta   90.00
_cell.angle_gamma   90.00
#
_symmetry.space_group_name_H-M   'P 1'
#
loop_
_entity.id
_entity.type
_entity.pdbx_description
1 polymer ?
#
loop_
_entity_poly.entity_id
_entity_poly.type
_entity_poly.pdbx_seq_one_letter_code
_entity_poly.pdbx_strand_id
1 'polypeptide(L)'
;ERAYHVLVSLMLSSQTKDTVNFATMEKLRAHGLTPANILATDDETLDGLIRAVGFHNNKVKYLKQTAEILISKHGGRVPDTMEDLLTLPGVGPKMSLIL
;
A
#
# COMPACT_ATOMS: atom_id res chain seq x y z
N GLU A 1 -7.90 -7.86 6.31
CA GLU A 1 -8.08 -6.40 6.12
C GLU A 1 -7.03 -5.57 6.87
N ARG A 2 -6.94 -5.70 8.20
CA ARG A 2 -5.97 -4.95 9.02
C ARG A 2 -4.51 -5.03 8.52
N ALA A 3 -4.01 -6.22 8.18
CA ALA A 3 -2.65 -6.41 7.68
C ALA A 3 -2.37 -5.62 6.39
N TYR A 4 -3.32 -5.60 5.45
CA TYR A 4 -3.19 -4.83 4.21
C TYR A 4 -3.14 -3.32 4.50
N HIS A 5 -3.93 -2.84 5.45
CA HIS A 5 -3.89 -1.43 5.83
C HIS A 5 -2.56 -1.04 6.48
N VAL A 6 -1.97 -1.92 7.28
CA VAL A 6 -0.63 -1.70 7.86
C VAL A 6 0.43 -1.67 6.75
N LEU A 7 0.39 -2.60 5.81
CA LEU A 7 1.29 -2.63 4.66
C LEU A 7 1.22 -1.34 3.85
N VAL A 8 0.02 -0.89 3.49
CA VAL A 8 -0.17 0.37 2.74
C VAL A 8 0.35 1.56 3.54
N SER A 9 0.03 1.66 4.83
CA SER A 9 0.54 2.72 5.71
C SER A 9 2.07 2.75 5.77
N LEU A 10 2.73 1.58 5.79
CA LEU A 10 4.19 1.47 5.77
C LEU A 10 4.77 1.91 4.42
N MET A 11 4.16 1.48 3.31
CA MET A 11 4.58 1.89 1.96
C MET A 11 4.46 3.41 1.76
N LEU A 12 3.44 4.05 2.36
CA LEU A 12 3.26 5.49 2.32
C LEU A 12 4.18 6.27 3.27
N SER A 13 4.65 5.65 4.36
CA SER A 13 5.41 6.34 5.43
C SER A 13 6.74 6.96 4.98
N SER A 14 7.38 6.38 3.96
CA SER A 14 8.69 6.85 3.50
C SER A 14 8.63 8.32 3.07
N GLN A 15 9.48 9.15 3.69
CA GLN A 15 9.57 10.60 3.44
C GLN A 15 8.23 11.32 3.54
N THR A 16 7.36 10.89 4.46
CA THR A 16 6.02 11.46 4.70
C THR A 16 5.80 11.60 6.21
N LYS A 17 5.28 12.75 6.65
CA LYS A 17 4.98 12.96 8.08
C LYS A 17 3.83 12.05 8.52
N ASP A 18 3.87 11.57 9.77
CA ASP A 18 2.84 10.67 10.30
C ASP A 18 1.43 11.27 10.25
N THR A 19 1.28 12.58 10.48
CA THR A 19 -0.02 13.27 10.37
C THR A 19 -0.59 13.25 8.95
N VAL A 20 0.28 13.36 7.93
CA VAL A 20 -0.12 13.28 6.51
C VAL A 20 -0.43 11.84 6.14
N ASN A 21 0.36 10.88 6.62
CA ASN A 21 0.12 9.46 6.41
C ASN A 21 -1.23 9.04 7.01
N PHE A 22 -1.50 9.43 8.26
CA PHE A 22 -2.76 9.17 8.94
C PHE A 22 -3.96 9.72 8.15
N ALA A 23 -3.93 11.01 7.78
CA ALA A 23 -5.01 11.62 7.01
C ALA A 23 -5.21 10.95 5.63
N THR A 24 -4.13 10.49 4.99
CA THR A 24 -4.20 9.77 3.72
C THR A 24 -4.79 8.37 3.89
N MET A 25 -4.40 7.66 4.95
CA MET A 25 -4.96 6.35 5.29
C MET A 25 -6.46 6.43 5.56
N GLU A 26 -6.94 7.49 6.22
CA GLU A 26 -8.38 7.70 6.42
C GLU A 26 -9.13 7.87 5.09
N LYS A 27 -8.59 8.66 4.15
CA LYS A 27 -9.15 8.80 2.80
C LYS A 27 -9.21 7.46 2.07
N LEU A 28 -8.12 6.70 2.10
CA LEU A 28 -8.04 5.38 1.46
C LEU A 28 -9.02 4.38 2.08
N ARG A 29 -9.17 4.38 3.41
CA ARG A 29 -10.16 3.54 4.10
C ARG A 29 -11.58 3.91 3.69
N ALA A 30 -11.91 5.20 3.65
CA ALA A 30 -13.21 5.68 3.21
C ALA A 30 -13.51 5.31 1.74
N HIS A 31 -12.47 5.27 0.89
CA HIS A 31 -12.56 4.80 -0.50
C HIS A 31 -12.70 3.26 -0.63
N GLY A 32 -12.47 2.50 0.45
CA GLY A 32 -12.51 1.04 0.45
C GLY A 32 -11.12 0.43 0.25
N LEU A 33 -10.26 0.48 1.26
CA LEU A 33 -8.88 0.01 1.17
C LEU A 33 -8.77 -1.52 1.14
N THR A 34 -8.88 -2.11 -0.06
CA THR A 34 -8.64 -3.53 -0.34
C THR A 34 -7.76 -3.69 -1.58
N PRO A 35 -7.01 -4.80 -1.73
CA PRO A 35 -6.21 -5.03 -2.93
C PRO A 35 -7.05 -4.94 -4.21
N ALA A 36 -8.23 -5.55 -4.22
CA ALA A 36 -9.12 -5.56 -5.38
C ALA A 36 -9.58 -4.14 -5.75
N ASN A 37 -9.99 -3.34 -4.77
CA ASN A 37 -10.44 -1.98 -5.03
C ASN A 37 -9.29 -1.05 -5.47
N ILE A 38 -8.11 -1.17 -4.85
CA ILE A 38 -6.93 -0.42 -5.28
C ILE A 38 -6.54 -0.79 -6.71
N LEU A 39 -6.59 -2.08 -7.07
CA LEU A 39 -6.29 -2.52 -8.43
C LEU A 39 -7.34 -2.05 -9.44
N ALA A 40 -8.61 -1.92 -9.04
CA ALA A 40 -9.69 -1.41 -9.89
C ALA A 40 -9.74 0.13 -10.03
N THR A 41 -9.25 0.87 -9.03
CA THR A 41 -9.24 2.35 -9.02
C THR A 41 -8.22 2.89 -10.02
N ASP A 42 -8.58 3.71 -11.00
CA ASP A 42 -7.59 4.23 -11.97
C ASP A 42 -6.46 5.03 -11.32
N ASP A 43 -5.33 5.16 -12.04
CA ASP A 43 -4.11 5.77 -11.51
C ASP A 43 -4.31 7.25 -11.14
N GLU A 44 -5.14 8.00 -11.87
CA GLU A 44 -5.38 9.43 -11.61
C GLU A 44 -6.18 9.62 -10.31
N THR A 45 -7.24 8.82 -10.13
CA THR A 45 -8.02 8.79 -8.89
C THR A 45 -7.16 8.38 -7.71
N LEU A 46 -6.38 7.30 -7.84
CA LEU A 46 -5.51 6.82 -6.77
C LEU A 46 -4.43 7.85 -6.42
N ASP A 47 -3.82 8.49 -7.41
CA ASP A 47 -2.86 9.57 -7.22
C ASP A 47 -3.49 10.74 -6.46
N GLY A 48 -4.70 11.15 -6.84
CA GLY A 48 -5.47 12.19 -6.15
C GLY A 48 -5.71 11.88 -4.67
N LEU A 49 -6.01 10.63 -4.33
CA LEU A 49 -6.21 10.19 -2.94
C LEU A 49 -4.94 10.31 -2.09
N ILE A 50 -3.76 10.04 -2.68
CA ILE A 50 -2.48 10.01 -1.98
C ILE A 50 -1.56 11.20 -2.29
N ARG A 51 -2.03 12.22 -3.02
CA ARG A 51 -1.22 13.35 -3.52
C ARG A 51 -0.44 14.12 -2.46
N ALA A 52 -0.93 14.13 -1.21
CA ALA A 52 -0.25 14.78 -0.10
C ALA A 52 1.03 14.04 0.37
N VAL A 53 1.16 12.77 -0.02
CA VAL A 53 2.29 11.90 0.33
C VAL A 53 3.48 12.18 -0.60
N GLY A 54 4.70 12.22 -0.05
CA GLY A 54 5.91 12.39 -0.85
C GLY A 54 6.10 11.23 -1.83
N PHE A 55 6.52 11.53 -3.06
CA PHE A 55 6.70 10.54 -4.15
C PHE A 55 5.42 9.76 -4.52
N HIS A 56 4.25 10.40 -4.38
CA HIS A 56 2.94 9.78 -4.67
C HIS A 56 2.89 9.06 -6.02
N ASN A 57 3.40 9.66 -7.11
CA ASN A 57 3.46 9.04 -8.44
C ASN A 57 4.10 7.63 -8.46
N ASN A 58 5.18 7.44 -7.69
CA ASN A 58 5.85 6.13 -7.59
C ASN A 58 5.07 5.20 -6.65
N LYS A 59 4.47 5.75 -5.59
CA LYS A 59 3.67 4.99 -4.64
C LYS A 59 2.39 4.45 -5.27
N VAL A 60 1.75 5.16 -6.20
CA VAL A 60 0.63 4.64 -7.01
C VAL A 60 1.05 3.33 -7.68
N LYS A 61 2.19 3.34 -8.39
CA LYS A 61 2.73 2.15 -9.08
C LYS A 61 2.97 0.99 -8.12
N TYR A 62 3.60 1.26 -6.97
CA TYR A 62 3.87 0.22 -5.98
C TYR A 62 2.59 -0.34 -5.37
N LEU A 63 1.60 0.50 -5.04
CA LEU A 63 0.33 0.03 -4.50
C LEU A 63 -0.42 -0.87 -5.49
N LYS A 64 -0.41 -0.50 -6.78
CA LYS A 64 -0.99 -1.30 -7.87
C LYS A 64 -0.30 -2.65 -8.03
N GLN A 65 1.02 -2.64 -8.17
CA GLN A 65 1.82 -3.86 -8.33
C GLN A 65 1.71 -4.78 -7.11
N THR A 66 1.77 -4.21 -5.90
CA THR A 66 1.55 -4.98 -4.66
C THR A 66 0.15 -5.58 -4.65
N ALA A 67 -0.90 -4.82 -4.97
CA ALA A 67 -2.26 -5.35 -5.03
C ALA A 67 -2.40 -6.51 -6.04
N GLU A 68 -1.79 -6.39 -7.21
CA GLU A 68 -1.75 -7.44 -8.24
C GLU A 68 -1.04 -8.70 -7.75
N ILE A 69 0.13 -8.56 -7.12
CA ILE A 69 0.88 -9.70 -6.55
C ILE A 69 0.07 -10.38 -5.45
N LEU A 70 -0.54 -9.60 -4.54
CA LEU A 70 -1.35 -10.15 -3.46
C LEU A 70 -2.53 -10.95 -4.00
N ILE A 71 -3.24 -10.45 -5.01
CA ILE A 71 -4.38 -11.15 -5.63
C ILE A 71 -3.91 -12.41 -6.36
N SER A 72 -2.89 -12.30 -7.20
CA SER A 72 -2.45 -13.39 -8.08
C SER A 72 -1.72 -14.51 -7.36
N LYS A 73 -0.88 -14.20 -6.36
CA LYS A 73 -0.02 -15.18 -5.67
C LYS A 73 -0.47 -15.54 -4.27
N HIS A 74 -1.17 -14.64 -3.58
CA HIS A 74 -1.49 -14.79 -2.15
C HIS A 74 -3.00 -14.73 -1.86
N GLY A 75 -3.85 -14.84 -2.89
CA GLY A 75 -5.32 -14.87 -2.74
C GLY A 75 -5.90 -13.60 -2.10
N GLY A 76 -5.26 -12.45 -2.33
CA GLY A 76 -5.62 -11.14 -1.79
C GLY A 76 -5.20 -10.90 -0.33
N ARG A 77 -4.36 -11.77 0.25
CA ARG A 77 -3.87 -11.62 1.63
C ARG A 77 -2.39 -11.23 1.65
N VAL A 78 -2.01 -10.43 2.64
CA VAL A 78 -0.60 -10.13 2.94
C VAL A 78 0.06 -11.43 3.41
N PRO A 79 1.21 -11.83 2.85
CA PRO A 79 1.89 -13.05 3.25
C PRO A 79 2.53 -12.92 4.63
N ASP A 80 2.63 -14.03 5.35
CA ASP A 80 3.16 -14.10 6.72
C ASP A 80 4.67 -14.42 6.76
N THR A 81 5.31 -14.62 5.60
CA THR A 81 6.74 -14.96 5.50
C THR A 81 7.56 -13.75 5.08
N MET A 82 8.74 -13.60 5.69
CA MET A 82 9.65 -12.50 5.35
C MET A 82 10.11 -12.58 3.88
N GLU A 83 10.36 -13.78 3.37
CA GLU A 83 10.79 -14.00 1.99
C GLU A 83 9.74 -13.48 0.99
N ASP A 84 8.47 -13.81 1.20
CA ASP A 84 7.38 -13.34 0.34
C ASP A 84 7.15 -11.83 0.48
N LEU A 85 7.19 -11.30 1.70
CA LEU A 85 7.04 -9.86 1.96
C LEU A 85 8.11 -9.04 1.21
N LEU A 86 9.34 -9.54 1.14
CA LEU A 86 10.43 -8.88 0.42
C LEU A 86 10.27 -8.92 -1.11
N THR A 87 9.36 -9.74 -1.64
CA THR A 87 9.01 -9.71 -3.07
C THR A 87 8.06 -8.56 -3.42
N LEU A 88 7.41 -7.95 -2.42
CA LEU A 88 6.46 -6.86 -2.64
C LEU A 88 7.22 -5.55 -2.93
N PRO A 89 6.86 -4.84 -4.01
CA PRO A 89 7.54 -3.60 -4.37
C PRO A 89 7.39 -2.54 -3.28
N GLY A 90 8.49 -1.87 -2.96
CA GLY A 90 8.54 -0.87 -1.90
C GLY A 90 8.61 -1.44 -0.48
N VAL A 91 8.60 -2.76 -0.29
CA VAL A 91 8.84 -3.41 1.02
C VAL A 91 10.32 -3.77 1.14
N GLY A 92 10.99 -3.15 2.10
CA GLY A 92 12.38 -3.47 2.44
C GLY A 92 12.50 -4.36 3.70
N PRO A 93 13.70 -4.88 4.01
CA PRO A 93 13.97 -5.73 5.18
C PRO A 93 13.50 -5.18 6.52
N LYS A 94 13.51 -3.86 6.68
CA LYS A 94 13.04 -3.22 7.92
C LYS A 94 11.52 -3.19 8.02
N MET A 95 10.82 -3.12 6.88
CA MET A 95 9.36 -3.08 6.84
C MET A 95 8.77 -4.48 7.05
N SER A 96 9.42 -5.53 6.52
CA SER A 96 8.99 -6.91 6.72
C SER A 96 9.07 -7.39 8.17
N LEU A 97 9.81 -6.70 9.05
CA LEU A 97 9.85 -6.99 10.49
C LEU A 97 8.65 -6.41 11.26
N ILE A 98 7.92 -5.46 10.65
CA ILE A 98 6.79 -4.76 11.26
C ILE A 98 5.45 -5.39 10.84
N LEU A 99 5.46 -6.10 9.71
CA LEU A 99 4.33 -6.81 9.12
C LEU A 99 4.25 -8.24 9.66
#